data_AF-V8P1X3-F1
#
_entry.id   AF-V8P1X3-F1
#
_cell.length_a   1.000
_cell.length_b   1.000
_cell.length_c   1.000
_cell.angle_alpha   90.00
_cell.angle_beta   90.00
_cell.angle_gamma   90.00
#
_symmetry.space_group_name_H-M   'P 1'
#
loop_
_entity.id
_entity.type
_entity.pdbx_description
1 polymer ?
#
loop_
_entity_poly.entity_id
_entity_poly.type
_entity_poly.pdbx_seq_one_letter_code
_entity_poly.pdbx_strand_id
1 'polypeptide(L)'
;MRTNSPPGTGPPLSPRPAGACASGPGGERARAGSASPRADAGGGASAASGEKMNYMPGTASLIQDIDKKHLVLLRDGRTLIGYLRSIDQFANLVLHQTVERIHVGKKYGDIPRGIFVVRGENVVLLGEIDLEKESDTPLQQVSIEEILEVQRVEQQTKQESDKLKMQALKERGLSIPRADTLDEY
;
A
#
# COMPACT_ATOMS: atom_id res chain seq x y z
N MET A 1 50.67 -24.97 -24.37
CA MET A 1 51.58 -24.10 -23.60
C MET A 1 50.86 -22.78 -23.34
N ARG A 2 50.61 -22.52 -22.05
CA ARG A 2 50.50 -21.22 -21.35
C ARG A 2 49.58 -20.13 -21.92
N THR A 3 48.45 -19.98 -21.23
CA THR A 3 47.66 -18.77 -21.03
C THR A 3 48.50 -17.66 -20.35
N ASN A 4 48.15 -16.38 -20.60
CA ASN A 4 48.35 -15.33 -19.60
C ASN A 4 47.53 -14.06 -19.90
N SER A 5 46.65 -13.71 -18.97
CA SER A 5 46.01 -12.40 -18.80
C SER A 5 46.81 -11.57 -17.78
N PRO A 6 46.75 -10.23 -17.82
CA PRO A 6 47.03 -9.40 -16.64
C PRO A 6 46.00 -8.26 -16.45
N PRO A 7 46.00 -7.47 -15.35
CA PRO A 7 44.87 -7.43 -14.42
C PRO A 7 44.15 -6.07 -14.36
N GLY A 8 43.01 -6.10 -13.65
CA GLY A 8 42.13 -4.96 -13.42
C GLY A 8 42.74 -3.81 -12.62
N THR A 9 42.29 -2.61 -12.96
CA THR A 9 42.59 -1.35 -12.29
C THR A 9 41.27 -0.66 -11.95
N GLY A 10 40.95 -0.58 -10.65
CA GLY A 10 39.88 0.28 -10.14
C GLY A 10 40.48 1.34 -9.20
N PRO A 11 39.92 2.55 -9.14
CA PRO A 11 40.19 3.49 -8.04
C PRO A 11 38.86 4.08 -7.46
N PRO A 12 38.88 4.91 -6.40
CA PRO A 12 38.84 4.45 -5.02
C PRO A 12 37.64 5.00 -4.20
N LEU A 13 37.43 4.39 -3.04
CA LEU A 13 36.45 4.74 -2.01
C LEU A 13 36.77 6.11 -1.35
N SER A 14 35.75 6.93 -1.15
CA SER A 14 35.79 8.17 -0.36
C SER A 14 35.85 7.92 1.15
N PRO A 15 36.62 8.71 1.94
CA PRO A 15 36.70 8.53 3.38
C PRO A 15 35.51 9.16 4.13
N ARG A 16 34.99 8.43 5.12
CA ARG A 16 34.12 8.94 6.18
C ARG A 16 34.94 9.71 7.22
N PRO A 17 34.46 10.82 7.79
CA PRO A 17 35.08 11.40 8.97
C PRO A 17 34.62 10.66 10.24
N ALA A 18 35.60 10.34 11.08
CA ALA A 18 35.44 9.86 12.45
C ALA A 18 35.58 11.03 13.44
N GLY A 19 34.76 11.00 14.49
CA GLY A 19 35.15 11.39 15.84
C GLY A 19 35.16 12.89 16.18
N ALA A 20 34.35 13.26 17.17
CA ALA A 20 34.83 13.96 18.36
C ALA A 20 33.74 13.93 19.45
N CYS A 21 33.88 12.96 20.34
CA CYS A 21 33.35 13.02 21.71
C CYS A 21 34.25 13.97 22.50
N ALA A 22 33.67 14.95 23.21
CA ALA A 22 34.37 15.68 24.26
C ALA A 22 33.40 15.96 25.41
N SER A 23 33.66 15.23 26.49
CA SER A 23 33.12 15.37 27.83
C SER A 23 33.75 16.53 28.59
N GLY A 24 33.00 17.19 29.47
CA GLY A 24 33.55 17.71 30.74
C GLY A 24 33.15 19.13 31.14
N PRO A 25 33.16 19.45 32.45
CA PRO A 25 32.02 20.08 33.13
C PRO A 25 32.36 21.40 33.86
N GLY A 26 31.34 22.06 34.43
CA GLY A 26 31.55 23.08 35.47
C GLY A 26 30.36 24.05 35.63
N GLY A 27 29.63 23.93 36.73
CA GLY A 27 28.58 24.87 37.11
C GLY A 27 29.10 26.11 37.84
N GLU A 28 28.25 27.11 38.03
CA GLU A 28 27.86 27.64 39.35
C GLU A 28 26.73 28.69 39.20
N ARG A 29 25.96 28.86 40.28
CA ARG A 29 24.74 29.66 40.45
C ARG A 29 25.01 31.16 40.57
N ALA A 30 24.02 32.02 40.23
CA ALA A 30 23.32 32.90 41.20
C ALA A 30 22.37 33.95 40.57
N ARG A 31 21.11 33.88 41.00
CA ARG A 31 20.19 34.94 41.49
C ARG A 31 19.85 36.22 40.68
N ALA A 32 18.51 36.35 40.53
CA ALA A 32 17.63 37.48 40.86
C ALA A 32 17.51 38.68 39.91
N GLY A 33 16.26 38.99 39.53
CA GLY A 33 15.89 40.25 38.87
C GLY A 33 14.44 40.22 38.37
N SER A 34 13.54 40.77 39.17
CA SER A 34 12.13 41.05 38.91
C SER A 34 11.89 42.01 37.74
N ALA A 35 10.88 41.76 36.91
CA ALA A 35 9.90 42.75 36.44
C ALA A 35 8.93 42.13 35.43
N SER A 36 7.63 42.18 35.73
CA SER A 36 6.57 42.12 34.72
C SER A 36 6.53 43.45 33.95
N PRO A 37 5.99 43.45 32.73
CA PRO A 37 4.78 44.23 32.54
C PRO A 37 3.70 43.46 31.75
N ARG A 38 2.46 43.75 32.13
CA ARG A 38 1.23 43.43 31.42
C ARG A 38 1.12 44.27 30.14
N ALA A 39 0.63 43.66 29.07
CA ALA A 39 -0.12 44.36 28.03
C ALA A 39 -1.11 43.38 27.39
N ASP A 40 -2.39 43.78 27.41
CA ASP A 40 -3.54 43.12 26.81
C ASP A 40 -3.40 42.88 25.31
N ALA A 41 -3.89 41.73 24.85
CA ALA A 41 -4.58 41.64 23.56
C ALA A 41 -5.46 40.39 23.56
N GLY A 42 -6.77 40.61 23.60
CA GLY A 42 -7.77 39.58 23.33
C GLY A 42 -7.59 39.00 21.94
N GLY A 43 -7.65 37.68 21.86
CA GLY A 43 -7.75 36.92 20.62
C GLY A 43 -8.39 35.59 20.97
N GLY A 44 -9.66 35.42 20.59
CA GLY A 44 -10.38 34.18 20.78
C GLY A 44 -9.63 33.04 20.09
N ALA A 45 -9.04 32.16 20.89
CA ALA A 45 -8.58 30.87 20.41
C ALA A 45 -9.83 30.04 20.11
N SER A 46 -10.21 30.03 18.83
CA SER A 46 -11.08 29.00 18.28
C SER A 46 -10.49 27.66 18.70
N ALA A 47 -11.16 27.01 19.66
CA ALA A 47 -10.90 25.63 19.98
C ALA A 47 -11.15 24.85 18.69
N ALA A 48 -10.08 24.56 17.94
CA ALA A 48 -10.06 23.45 17.03
C ALA A 48 -10.31 22.23 17.91
N SER A 49 -11.57 21.82 17.98
CA SER A 49 -11.97 20.52 18.49
C SER A 49 -11.27 19.51 17.59
N GLY A 50 -10.04 19.15 17.95
CA GLY A 50 -9.43 17.93 17.48
C GLY A 50 -10.37 16.83 17.92
N GLU A 51 -11.22 16.39 16.99
CA GLU A 51 -12.06 15.22 17.19
C GLU A 51 -11.10 14.11 17.59
N LYS A 52 -11.21 13.66 18.84
CA LYS A 52 -10.52 12.47 19.29
C LYS A 52 -11.06 11.34 18.43
N MET A 53 -10.30 10.96 17.40
CA MET A 53 -10.55 9.74 16.64
C MET A 53 -10.51 8.60 17.65
N ASN A 54 -11.69 8.18 18.10
CA ASN A 54 -11.85 7.09 19.03
C ASN A 54 -11.51 5.82 18.25
N TYR A 55 -10.22 5.52 18.18
CA TYR A 55 -9.68 4.40 17.42
C TYR A 55 -10.13 3.11 18.10
N MET A 56 -11.18 2.51 17.56
CA MET A 56 -11.65 1.20 18.01
C MET A 56 -10.84 0.14 17.26
N PRO A 57 -10.03 -0.69 17.94
CA PRO A 57 -9.14 -1.62 17.27
C PRO A 57 -9.91 -2.70 16.48
N GLY A 58 -9.35 -3.10 15.34
CA GLY A 58 -9.86 -4.21 14.51
C GLY A 58 -11.09 -3.85 13.69
N THR A 59 -11.99 -4.83 13.50
CA THR A 59 -13.21 -4.69 12.66
C THR A 59 -14.13 -3.57 13.14
N ALA A 60 -14.03 -3.15 14.40
CA ALA A 60 -14.80 -2.03 14.94
C ALA A 60 -14.44 -0.68 14.28
N SER A 61 -13.22 -0.53 13.73
CA SER A 61 -12.86 0.64 12.92
C SER A 61 -13.71 0.74 11.65
N LEU A 62 -14.01 -0.41 11.03
CA LEU A 62 -14.73 -0.47 9.75
C LEU A 62 -16.21 -0.10 9.85
N ILE A 63 -16.75 0.01 11.06
CA ILE A 63 -18.12 0.53 11.27
C ILE A 63 -18.21 2.01 10.86
N GLN A 64 -17.11 2.76 11.02
CA GLN A 64 -17.04 4.18 10.61
C GLN A 64 -16.96 4.34 9.08
N ASP A 65 -16.71 3.25 8.37
CA ASP A 65 -16.47 3.19 6.93
C ASP A 65 -17.71 2.75 6.13
N ILE A 66 -18.83 2.52 6.83
CA ILE A 66 -20.14 2.27 6.21
C ILE A 66 -20.57 3.50 5.39
N ASP A 67 -21.21 3.23 4.27
CA ASP A 67 -21.72 4.18 3.27
C ASP A 67 -20.66 5.02 2.54
N LYS A 68 -19.38 4.72 2.74
CA LYS A 68 -18.28 5.32 1.97
C LYS A 68 -17.84 4.40 0.82
N LYS A 69 -17.21 5.01 -0.19
CA LYS A 69 -16.64 4.31 -1.34
C LYS A 69 -15.32 3.65 -0.94
N HIS A 70 -15.18 2.37 -1.23
CA HIS A 70 -14.06 1.54 -0.82
C HIS A 70 -13.47 0.77 -2.00
N LEU A 71 -12.14 0.62 -1.97
CA LEU A 71 -11.38 -0.30 -2.81
C LEU A 71 -11.09 -1.55 -2.00
N VAL A 72 -11.45 -2.71 -2.56
CA VAL A 72 -11.22 -4.02 -1.95
C VAL A 72 -10.36 -4.85 -2.90
N LEU A 73 -9.21 -5.32 -2.42
CA LEU A 73 -8.40 -6.30 -3.12
C LEU A 73 -8.77 -7.71 -2.65
N LEU A 74 -9.06 -8.59 -3.59
CA LEU A 74 -9.36 -9.98 -3.34
C LEU A 74 -8.13 -10.87 -3.50
N ARG A 75 -8.19 -12.08 -2.93
CA ARG A 75 -7.13 -13.10 -3.05
C ARG A 75 -6.87 -13.56 -4.49
N ASP A 76 -7.89 -13.51 -5.33
CA ASP A 76 -7.78 -13.81 -6.76
C ASP A 76 -7.08 -12.70 -7.57
N GLY A 77 -6.69 -11.60 -6.91
CA GLY A 77 -6.04 -10.45 -7.52
C GLY A 77 -7.01 -9.46 -8.17
N ARG A 78 -8.33 -9.65 -8.02
CA ARG A 78 -9.32 -8.70 -8.52
C ARG A 78 -9.45 -7.52 -7.58
N THR A 79 -9.68 -6.34 -8.17
CA THR A 79 -9.95 -5.11 -7.42
C THR A 79 -11.41 -4.74 -7.60
N LEU A 80 -12.13 -4.66 -6.49
CA LEU A 80 -13.52 -4.20 -6.46
C LEU A 80 -13.58 -2.78 -5.89
N ILE A 81 -14.41 -1.95 -6.49
CA ILE A 81 -14.68 -0.59 -6.05
C ILE A 81 -16.18 -0.46 -5.84
N GLY A 82 -16.63 -0.03 -4.67
CA GLY A 82 -18.06 0.13 -4.41
C GLY A 82 -18.35 0.77 -3.07
N TYR A 83 -19.63 0.95 -2.75
CA TYR A 83 -20.07 1.50 -1.47
C TYR A 83 -20.27 0.38 -0.45
N LEU A 84 -19.59 0.48 0.69
CA LEU A 84 -19.74 -0.50 1.77
C LEU A 84 -21.08 -0.28 2.48
N ARG A 85 -21.99 -1.25 2.41
CA ARG A 85 -23.33 -1.13 3.03
C ARG A 85 -23.42 -1.83 4.38
N SER A 86 -22.69 -2.93 4.52
CA SER A 86 -22.68 -3.71 5.76
C SER A 86 -21.39 -4.49 5.86
N ILE A 87 -20.95 -4.66 7.10
CA ILE A 87 -19.81 -5.46 7.48
C ILE A 87 -20.15 -6.30 8.71
N ASP A 88 -19.63 -7.52 8.73
CA ASP A 88 -19.71 -8.45 9.86
C ASP A 88 -18.36 -8.52 10.60
N GLN A 89 -18.35 -9.05 11.83
CA GLN A 89 -17.15 -9.29 12.65
C GLN A 89 -16.10 -10.17 11.95
N PHE A 90 -16.52 -11.03 11.03
CA PHE A 90 -15.66 -11.85 10.17
C PHE A 90 -15.21 -11.14 8.89
N ALA A 91 -15.43 -9.83 8.77
CA ALA A 91 -15.14 -9.01 7.60
C ALA A 91 -15.86 -9.46 6.32
N ASN A 92 -17.04 -10.07 6.45
CA ASN A 92 -17.93 -10.28 5.29
C ASN A 92 -18.47 -8.92 4.85
N LEU A 93 -18.30 -8.58 3.57
CA LEU A 93 -18.62 -7.26 3.03
C LEU A 93 -19.81 -7.35 2.10
N VAL A 94 -20.76 -6.43 2.28
CA VAL A 94 -21.82 -6.18 1.30
C VAL A 94 -21.53 -4.87 0.61
N LEU A 95 -21.21 -4.93 -0.68
CA LEU A 95 -20.90 -3.77 -1.50
C LEU A 95 -22.05 -3.47 -2.47
N HIS A 96 -22.39 -2.20 -2.60
CA HIS A 96 -23.39 -1.68 -3.54
C HIS A 96 -22.74 -0.85 -4.64
N GLN A 97 -23.38 -0.82 -5.83
CA GLN A 97 -22.83 -0.18 -7.04
C GLN A 97 -21.37 -0.53 -7.28
N THR A 98 -21.08 -1.83 -7.18
CA THR A 98 -19.75 -2.37 -7.38
C THR A 98 -19.33 -2.31 -8.83
N VAL A 99 -18.09 -1.90 -9.02
CA VAL A 99 -17.35 -1.90 -10.26
C VAL A 99 -16.09 -2.71 -10.01
N GLU A 100 -15.84 -3.70 -10.85
CA GLU A 100 -14.58 -4.42 -10.86
C GLU A 100 -13.60 -3.66 -11.75
N ARG A 101 -12.49 -3.21 -11.18
CA ARG A 101 -11.44 -2.48 -11.90
C ARG A 101 -10.28 -3.40 -12.21
N ILE A 102 -9.98 -3.56 -13.50
CA ILE A 102 -8.84 -4.33 -14.00
C ILE A 102 -7.75 -3.35 -14.37
N HIS A 103 -6.55 -3.53 -13.81
CA HIS A 103 -5.38 -2.72 -14.12
C HIS A 103 -4.40 -3.54 -14.95
N VAL A 104 -4.01 -3.03 -16.11
CA VAL A 104 -2.96 -3.62 -16.95
C VAL A 104 -1.95 -2.53 -17.34
N GLY A 105 -0.77 -2.59 -16.75
CA GLY A 105 0.30 -1.62 -16.97
C GLY A 105 -0.15 -0.19 -16.64
N LYS A 106 -0.38 0.62 -17.68
CA LYS A 106 -0.83 2.03 -17.57
C LYS A 106 -2.32 2.24 -17.89
N LYS A 107 -3.04 1.16 -18.19
CA LYS A 107 -4.45 1.19 -18.57
C LYS A 107 -5.32 0.58 -17.47
N TYR A 108 -6.54 1.07 -17.33
CA TYR A 108 -7.55 0.47 -16.47
C TYR A 108 -8.89 0.34 -17.19
N GLY A 109 -9.67 -0.68 -16.82
CA GLY A 109 -11.03 -0.87 -17.32
C GLY A 109 -11.97 -1.24 -16.18
N ASP A 110 -13.20 -0.72 -16.27
CA ASP A 110 -14.21 -0.80 -15.23
C ASP A 110 -15.39 -1.66 -15.69
N ILE A 111 -15.70 -2.72 -14.94
CA ILE A 111 -16.79 -3.66 -15.22
C ILE A 111 -17.88 -3.51 -14.16
N PRO A 112 -19.10 -3.04 -14.51
CA PRO A 112 -20.18 -2.92 -13.53
C PRO A 112 -20.67 -4.31 -13.09
N ARG A 113 -20.75 -4.52 -11.78
CA ARG A 113 -21.26 -5.76 -11.15
C ARG A 113 -22.55 -5.54 -10.36
N GLY A 114 -22.78 -4.34 -9.81
CA GLY A 114 -23.99 -4.01 -9.07
C GLY A 114 -23.88 -4.34 -7.59
N ILE A 115 -24.62 -5.32 -7.08
CA ILE A 115 -24.54 -5.74 -5.67
C ILE A 115 -23.62 -6.95 -5.58
N PHE A 116 -22.64 -6.89 -4.69
CA PHE A 116 -21.66 -7.97 -4.53
C PHE A 116 -21.44 -8.27 -3.05
N VAL A 117 -21.47 -9.55 -2.71
CA VAL A 117 -21.20 -10.04 -1.35
C VAL A 117 -19.86 -10.75 -1.35
N VAL A 118 -18.93 -10.25 -0.55
CA VAL A 118 -17.57 -10.80 -0.43
C VAL A 118 -17.45 -11.52 0.91
N ARG A 119 -16.97 -12.75 0.87
CA ARG A 119 -16.62 -13.50 2.08
C ARG A 119 -15.30 -12.98 2.65
N GLY A 120 -15.24 -12.73 3.97
CA GLY A 120 -14.13 -12.03 4.60
C GLY A 120 -12.76 -12.72 4.45
N GLU A 121 -12.74 -14.05 4.31
CA GLU A 121 -11.51 -14.81 4.05
C GLU A 121 -10.83 -14.44 2.72
N ASN A 122 -11.61 -13.98 1.73
CA ASN A 122 -11.12 -13.60 0.41
C ASN A 122 -10.64 -12.15 0.35
N VAL A 123 -10.88 -11.35 1.39
CA VAL A 123 -10.44 -9.97 1.47
C VAL A 123 -8.96 -9.94 1.87
N VAL A 124 -8.14 -9.31 1.03
CA VAL A 124 -6.71 -9.10 1.30
C VAL A 124 -6.50 -7.74 1.96
N LEU A 125 -7.07 -6.70 1.35
CA LEU A 125 -7.03 -5.34 1.88
C LEU A 125 -8.32 -4.59 1.52
N LEU A 126 -8.66 -3.63 2.36
CA LEU A 126 -9.74 -2.68 2.16
C LEU A 126 -9.19 -1.29 2.45
N GLY A 127 -9.53 -0.33 1.59
CA GLY A 127 -9.17 1.08 1.79
C GLY A 127 -10.26 2.01 1.30
N GLU A 128 -10.54 3.06 2.07
CA GLU A 128 -11.43 4.15 1.66
C GLU A 128 -10.87 4.87 0.44
N ILE A 129 -11.71 5.15 -0.56
CA ILE A 129 -11.33 5.89 -1.76
C ILE A 129 -11.76 7.34 -1.58
N ASP A 130 -10.79 8.25 -1.69
CA ASP A 130 -11.02 9.68 -1.84
C ASP A 130 -11.33 10.01 -3.30
N LEU A 131 -12.54 10.50 -3.57
CA LEU A 131 -13.03 10.80 -4.91
C LEU A 131 -12.24 11.93 -5.59
N GLU A 132 -11.70 12.88 -4.83
CA GLU A 132 -10.96 14.01 -5.40
C GLU A 132 -9.59 13.57 -5.94
N LYS A 133 -8.95 12.62 -5.26
CA LYS A 133 -7.64 12.09 -5.66
C LYS A 133 -7.73 11.05 -6.77
N GLU A 134 -8.89 10.38 -6.92
CA GLU A 134 -9.09 9.39 -7.97
C GLU A 134 -9.01 10.03 -9.37
N SER A 135 -9.55 11.25 -9.54
CA SER A 135 -9.53 11.98 -10.82
C SER A 135 -8.14 12.41 -11.30
N ASP A 136 -7.19 12.56 -10.38
CA ASP A 136 -5.83 13.01 -10.70
C ASP A 136 -4.87 11.87 -11.11
N THR A 137 -5.38 10.64 -11.20
CA THR A 137 -4.54 9.50 -11.54
C THR A 137 -4.17 9.48 -13.03
N PRO A 138 -2.87 9.28 -13.38
CA PRO A 138 -2.40 9.30 -14.78
C PRO A 138 -2.73 8.03 -15.58
N LEU A 139 -3.75 7.26 -15.16
CA LEU A 139 -4.11 5.99 -15.75
C LEU A 139 -5.08 6.21 -16.93
N GLN A 140 -4.89 5.45 -18.01
CA GLN A 140 -5.75 5.55 -19.18
C GLN A 140 -6.97 4.63 -19.05
N GLN A 141 -8.17 5.19 -19.08
CA GLN A 141 -9.40 4.40 -19.14
C GLN A 141 -9.57 3.78 -20.53
N VAL A 142 -9.84 2.49 -20.59
CA VAL A 142 -10.11 1.75 -21.83
C VAL A 142 -11.45 1.00 -21.76
N SER A 143 -11.94 0.56 -22.91
CA SER A 143 -13.18 -0.22 -23.00
C SER A 143 -13.04 -1.61 -22.34
N ILE A 144 -14.18 -2.18 -21.95
CA ILE A 144 -14.25 -3.51 -21.33
C ILE A 144 -13.66 -4.59 -22.25
N GLU A 145 -13.92 -4.51 -23.55
CA GLU A 145 -13.42 -5.48 -24.53
C GLU A 145 -11.89 -5.40 -24.65
N GLU A 146 -11.35 -4.18 -24.73
CA GLU A 146 -9.91 -3.97 -24.84
C GLU A 146 -9.16 -4.43 -23.58
N ILE A 147 -9.66 -4.11 -22.38
CA ILE A 147 -8.96 -4.49 -21.14
C ILE A 147 -8.94 -6.01 -20.94
N LEU A 148 -10.02 -6.71 -21.31
CA LEU A 148 -10.10 -8.16 -21.18
C LEU A 148 -9.15 -8.86 -22.14
N GLU A 149 -9.02 -8.37 -23.37
CA GLU A 149 -8.07 -8.92 -24.33
C GLU A 149 -6.62 -8.69 -23.87
N VAL A 150 -6.31 -7.46 -23.45
CA VAL A 150 -4.97 -7.11 -22.95
C VAL A 150 -4.60 -7.93 -21.71
N GLN A 151 -5.54 -8.11 -20.78
CA GLN A 151 -5.36 -8.96 -19.60
C GLN A 151 -5.09 -10.42 -19.98
N ARG A 152 -5.83 -10.95 -20.96
CA ARG A 152 -5.66 -12.33 -21.44
C ARG A 152 -4.28 -12.56 -22.03
N VAL A 153 -3.80 -11.63 -22.86
CA VAL A 153 -2.46 -11.71 -23.47
C VAL A 153 -1.37 -11.64 -22.40
N GLU A 154 -1.48 -10.73 -21.43
CA GLU A 154 -0.50 -10.62 -20.34
C GLU A 154 -0.49 -11.88 -19.46
N GLN A 155 -1.67 -12.43 -19.13
CA GLN A 155 -1.77 -13.64 -18.34
C GLN A 155 -1.17 -14.86 -19.06
N GLN A 156 -1.40 -15.01 -20.36
CA GLN A 156 -0.80 -16.07 -21.16
C GLN A 156 0.73 -15.93 -21.21
N THR A 157 1.23 -14.73 -21.49
CA THR A 157 2.67 -14.43 -21.53
C THR A 157 3.33 -14.72 -20.18
N LYS A 158 2.68 -14.31 -19.08
CA LYS A 158 3.17 -14.56 -17.71
C LYS A 158 3.21 -16.05 -17.42
N GLN A 159 2.15 -16.80 -17.73
CA GLN A 159 2.08 -18.25 -17.55
C GLN A 159 3.15 -18.99 -18.37
N GLU A 160 3.40 -18.59 -19.62
CA GLU A 160 4.46 -19.18 -20.44
C GLU A 160 5.85 -18.89 -19.86
N SER A 161 6.10 -17.65 -19.45
CA SER A 161 7.36 -17.26 -18.82
C SER A 161 7.59 -18.00 -17.50
N ASP A 162 6.54 -18.20 -16.71
CA ASP A 162 6.62 -18.85 -15.40
C ASP A 162 6.83 -20.37 -15.56
N LYS A 163 6.24 -21.00 -16.58
CA LYS A 163 6.54 -22.38 -16.95
C LYS A 163 8.01 -22.57 -17.33
N LEU A 164 8.56 -21.67 -18.16
CA LEU A 164 9.97 -21.72 -18.57
C LEU A 164 10.91 -21.50 -17.39
N LYS A 165 10.63 -20.51 -16.52
CA LYS A 165 11.40 -20.28 -15.29
C LYS A 165 11.34 -21.49 -14.36
N MET A 166 10.15 -22.07 -14.18
CA MET A 166 9.96 -23.24 -13.32
C MET A 166 10.73 -24.45 -13.86
N GLN A 167 10.74 -24.66 -15.17
CA GLN A 167 11.54 -25.72 -15.79
C GLN A 167 13.03 -25.49 -15.58
N ALA A 168 13.53 -24.28 -15.83
CA ALA A 168 14.93 -23.93 -15.64
C ALA A 168 15.38 -24.04 -14.16
N LEU A 169 14.50 -23.72 -13.21
CA LEU A 169 14.77 -23.87 -11.78
C LEU A 169 14.77 -25.33 -11.34
N LYS A 170 13.86 -26.14 -11.89
CA LYS A 170 13.81 -27.59 -11.65
C LYS A 170 15.07 -28.28 -12.15
N GLU A 171 15.58 -27.91 -13.31
CA GLU A 171 16.86 -28.39 -13.85
C GLU A 171 18.04 -28.02 -12.94
N ARG A 172 17.93 -26.95 -12.16
CA ARG A 172 18.93 -26.50 -11.17
C ARG A 172 18.68 -27.06 -9.77
N GLY A 173 17.72 -27.97 -9.58
CA GLY A 173 17.42 -28.61 -8.30
C GLY A 173 16.70 -27.71 -7.29
N LEU A 174 16.18 -26.55 -7.70
CA LEU A 174 15.37 -25.68 -6.84
C LEU A 174 13.88 -25.97 -7.06
N SER A 175 13.18 -26.44 -6.03
CA SER A 175 11.72 -26.51 -6.00
C SER A 175 11.15 -25.26 -5.35
N ILE A 176 10.47 -24.42 -6.13
CA ILE A 176 9.63 -23.36 -5.58
C ILE A 176 8.30 -24.01 -5.21
N PRO A 177 7.90 -24.03 -3.92
CA PRO A 177 6.56 -24.47 -3.56
C PRO A 177 5.55 -23.53 -4.24
N ARG A 178 4.59 -24.12 -4.95
CA ARG A 178 3.49 -23.38 -5.57
C ARG A 178 2.75 -22.63 -4.45
N ALA A 179 2.46 -21.34 -4.63
CA ALA A 179 1.60 -20.61 -3.68
C ALA A 179 0.17 -21.17 -3.64
N ASP A 180 -0.20 -22.01 -4.61
CA ASP A 180 -1.54 -22.62 -4.74
C ASP A 180 -1.77 -23.86 -3.83
N THR A 181 -0.77 -24.35 -3.09
CA THR A 181 -0.92 -25.54 -2.22
C THR A 181 -1.39 -25.22 -0.80
N LEU A 182 -2.01 -24.07 -0.55
CA LEU A 182 -2.55 -23.70 0.78
C LEU A 182 -4.02 -24.14 0.99
N ASP A 183 -4.66 -24.77 0.01
CA ASP A 183 -6.08 -25.17 0.07
C ASP A 183 -6.30 -26.65 0.45
N GLU A 184 -5.26 -27.38 0.85
CA GLU A 184 -5.41 -28.72 1.45
C GLU A 184 -4.93 -28.69 2.91
N TYR A 185 -5.81 -28.29 3.82
CA TYR A 185 -5.83 -28.73 5.21
C TYR A 185 -7.21 -28.56 5.86
#